data_AF-A0A3M1K6Y9-F1
#
_entry.id   AF-A0A3M1K6Y9-F1
#
_cell.length_a   1.000
_cell.length_b   1.000
_cell.length_c   1.000
_cell.angle_alpha   90.00
_cell.angle_beta   90.00
_cell.angle_gamma   90.00
#
_symmetry.space_group_name_H-M   'P 1'
#
loop_
_entity.id
_entity.type
_entity.pdbx_description
1 polymer ?
#
loop_
_entity_poly.entity_id
_entity_poly.type
_entity_poly.pdbx_seq_one_letter_code
_entity_poly.pdbx_strand_id
1 'polypeptide(L)'
;MHRLKFIITILLVVPGAVAPASAQQGGGSELYLREYADPRALGAALVKEGNWVEAKEVLERAELEYPNDPRVLKMLAQTYVAIGRERAASGDDVEAIYFFERALTKDDQLGDAWLALGEA
;
A
#
# COMPACT_ATOMS: atom_id res chain seq x y z
N MET A 1 48.00 -17.19 -34.64
CA MET A 1 48.24 -16.05 -35.55
C MET A 1 47.32 -14.90 -35.14
N HIS A 2 47.93 -13.73 -34.92
CA HIS A 2 47.42 -12.37 -34.70
C HIS A 2 46.46 -12.01 -33.55
N ARG A 3 47.04 -11.23 -32.61
CA ARG A 3 46.40 -10.26 -31.71
C ARG A 3 46.16 -8.93 -32.43
N LEU A 4 45.12 -8.17 -32.03
CA LEU A 4 45.05 -6.69 -32.00
C LEU A 4 43.69 -6.30 -31.33
N LYS A 5 43.59 -5.88 -30.07
CA LYS A 5 43.84 -4.57 -29.41
C LYS A 5 43.09 -3.34 -29.98
N PHE A 6 42.17 -2.82 -29.12
CA PHE A 6 41.70 -1.44 -28.93
C PHE A 6 40.90 -0.80 -30.08
N ILE A 7 39.80 -0.04 -29.88
CA ILE A 7 39.71 1.24 -29.17
C ILE A 7 38.25 1.52 -28.74
N ILE A 8 38.10 2.02 -27.52
CA ILE A 8 36.88 2.62 -26.97
C ILE A 8 36.65 3.98 -27.65
N THR A 9 35.44 4.26 -28.13
CA THR A 9 34.99 5.63 -28.40
C THR A 9 33.62 5.81 -27.77
N ILE A 10 33.65 6.33 -26.55
CA ILE A 10 32.50 6.91 -25.88
C ILE A 10 32.30 8.29 -26.52
N LEU A 11 31.17 8.49 -27.18
CA LEU A 11 30.64 9.85 -27.40
C LEU A 11 29.41 10.02 -26.51
N LEU A 12 29.52 11.02 -25.65
CA LEU A 12 28.60 11.43 -24.60
C LEU A 12 27.44 12.26 -25.17
N VAL A 13 26.45 12.53 -24.31
CA VAL A 13 25.38 13.56 -24.39
C VAL A 13 24.15 13.11 -25.23
N VAL A 14 22.90 12.99 -24.72
CA VAL A 14 22.12 13.81 -23.76
C VAL A 14 21.11 12.89 -23.00
N PRO A 15 20.86 13.05 -21.67
CA PRO A 15 19.73 12.42 -21.00
C PRO A 15 18.51 13.34 -21.05
N GLY A 16 17.49 12.97 -21.80
CA GLY A 16 16.25 13.74 -21.88
C GLY A 16 15.13 12.91 -22.49
N ALA A 17 14.24 12.42 -21.64
CA ALA A 17 12.87 11.99 -21.92
C ALA A 17 12.63 11.20 -23.22
N VAL A 18 12.61 9.87 -23.11
CA VAL A 18 11.79 9.03 -23.99
C VAL A 18 11.27 7.85 -23.20
N ALA A 19 10.00 7.92 -22.81
CA ALA A 19 9.21 6.76 -22.44
C ALA A 19 9.16 5.80 -23.65
N PRO A 20 9.38 4.49 -23.49
CA PRO A 20 9.05 3.56 -24.55
C PRO A 20 7.59 3.15 -24.41
N ALA A 21 6.79 3.67 -25.34
CA ALA A 21 5.58 3.03 -25.80
C ALA A 21 5.94 1.66 -26.41
N SER A 22 5.76 0.59 -25.64
CA SER A 22 5.51 -0.74 -26.18
C SER A 22 4.83 -1.59 -25.12
N ALA A 23 3.51 -1.45 -25.07
CA ALA A 23 2.60 -2.36 -24.40
C ALA A 23 2.68 -3.73 -25.05
N GLN A 24 3.44 -4.66 -24.45
CA GLN A 24 3.17 -6.09 -24.58
C GLN A 24 3.85 -6.95 -23.52
N GLN A 25 3.84 -6.54 -22.23
CA GLN A 25 3.97 -7.46 -21.08
C GLN A 25 3.25 -6.86 -19.86
N GLY A 26 1.98 -7.21 -19.68
CA GLY A 26 1.06 -6.68 -18.66
C GLY A 26 1.34 -7.16 -17.23
N GLY A 27 2.58 -7.04 -16.77
CA GLY A 27 2.95 -7.32 -15.38
C GLY A 27 4.11 -6.46 -14.90
N GLY A 28 5.07 -6.16 -15.79
CA GLY A 28 6.22 -5.34 -15.45
C GLY A 28 5.86 -3.90 -15.11
N SER A 29 5.01 -3.24 -15.91
CA SER A 29 4.65 -1.83 -15.71
C SER A 29 3.78 -1.60 -14.48
N GLU A 30 2.91 -2.55 -14.16
CA GLU A 30 1.96 -2.44 -13.04
C GLU A 30 2.64 -2.72 -11.70
N LEU A 31 3.58 -3.67 -11.68
CA LEU A 31 4.48 -3.90 -10.55
C LEU A 31 5.44 -2.72 -10.35
N TYR A 32 6.01 -2.17 -11.43
CA TYR A 32 6.84 -0.96 -11.35
C TYR A 32 6.03 0.21 -10.79
N LEU A 33 4.84 0.48 -11.32
CA LEU A 33 4.00 1.57 -10.84
C LEU A 33 3.57 1.38 -9.38
N ARG A 34 3.35 0.14 -8.92
CA ARG A 34 3.09 -0.15 -7.49
C ARG A 34 4.30 0.08 -6.60
N GLU A 35 5.51 -0.16 -7.09
CA GLU A 35 6.75 0.04 -6.35
C GLU A 35 7.11 1.53 -6.22
N TYR A 36 6.73 2.36 -7.19
CA TYR A 36 7.01 3.81 -7.19
C TYR A 36 5.80 4.69 -6.86
N ALA A 37 4.60 4.13 -6.69
CA ALA A 37 3.42 4.88 -6.26
C ALA A 37 3.56 5.28 -4.78
N ASP A 38 3.16 6.52 -4.45
CA ASP A 38 3.06 6.94 -3.04
C ASP A 38 2.08 5.98 -2.32
N PRO A 39 2.56 5.18 -1.35
CA PRO A 39 1.74 4.15 -0.72
C PRO A 39 0.55 4.75 0.04
N ARG A 40 0.62 6.04 0.43
CA ARG A 40 -0.52 6.73 1.05
C ARG A 40 -1.64 6.97 0.06
N ALA A 41 -1.30 7.38 -1.17
CA ALA A 41 -2.27 7.66 -2.22
C ALA A 41 -2.91 6.36 -2.73
N LEU A 42 -2.10 5.32 -2.92
CA LEU A 42 -2.59 3.99 -3.28
C LEU A 42 -3.49 3.41 -2.18
N GLY A 43 -3.07 3.49 -0.92
CA GLY A 43 -3.87 3.06 0.22
C GLY A 43 -5.21 3.78 0.31
N ALA A 44 -5.21 5.11 0.14
CA ALA A 44 -6.43 5.91 0.12
C ALA A 44 -7.40 5.50 -1.01
N ALA A 45 -6.88 5.17 -2.20
CA ALA A 45 -7.70 4.70 -3.32
C ALA A 45 -8.34 3.34 -2.98
N LEU A 46 -7.57 2.40 -2.46
CA LEU A 46 -8.06 1.07 -2.07
C LEU A 46 -9.12 1.14 -0.96
N VAL A 47 -8.94 2.02 0.03
CA VAL A 47 -9.95 2.31 1.07
C VAL A 47 -11.25 2.80 0.44
N LYS A 48 -11.16 3.71 -0.54
CA LYS A 48 -12.34 4.23 -1.23
C LYS A 48 -13.06 3.18 -2.07
N GLU A 49 -12.32 2.24 -2.64
CA GLU A 49 -12.86 1.11 -3.41
C GLU A 49 -13.40 -0.02 -2.51
N GLY A 50 -13.16 0.04 -1.20
CA GLY A 50 -13.55 -0.99 -0.25
C GLY A 50 -12.70 -2.25 -0.31
N ASN A 51 -11.52 -2.20 -0.92
CA ASN A 51 -10.59 -3.32 -0.98
C ASN A 51 -9.73 -3.34 0.29
N TRP A 52 -10.37 -3.69 1.42
CA TRP A 52 -9.80 -3.51 2.75
C TRP A 52 -8.52 -4.32 3.00
N VAL A 53 -8.46 -5.55 2.49
CA VAL A 53 -7.29 -6.43 2.70
C VAL A 53 -6.05 -5.86 2.02
N GLU A 54 -6.19 -5.41 0.77
CA GLU A 54 -5.07 -4.81 0.04
C GLU A 54 -4.74 -3.40 0.56
N ALA A 55 -5.76 -2.62 0.93
CA ALA A 55 -5.57 -1.33 1.59
C ALA A 55 -4.73 -1.46 2.85
N LYS A 56 -4.99 -2.49 3.68
CA LYS A 56 -4.23 -2.78 4.90
C LYS A 56 -2.75 -2.98 4.58
N GLU A 57 -2.41 -3.85 3.64
CA GLU A 57 -1.01 -4.14 3.29
C GLU A 57 -0.27 -2.91 2.76
N VAL A 58 -0.94 -2.09 1.96
CA VAL A 58 -0.36 -0.85 1.42
C VAL A 58 -0.19 0.19 2.53
N LEU A 59 -1.19 0.37 3.40
CA LEU A 59 -1.15 1.36 4.46
C LEU A 59 -0.21 0.98 5.61
N GLU A 60 -0.03 -0.31 5.90
CA GLU A 60 0.99 -0.79 6.84
C GLU A 60 2.41 -0.45 6.34
N ARG A 61 2.66 -0.58 5.03
CA ARG A 61 3.91 -0.11 4.43
C ARG A 61 4.04 1.41 4.49
N ALA A 62 2.95 2.13 4.19
CA ALA A 62 2.93 3.59 4.31
C ALA A 62 3.24 4.06 5.73
N GLU A 63 2.80 3.33 6.77
CA GLU A 63 3.11 3.64 8.16
C GLU A 63 4.61 3.48 8.45
N LEU A 64 5.26 2.47 7.88
CA LEU A 64 6.71 2.26 8.03
C LEU A 64 7.52 3.39 7.38
N GLU A 65 7.08 3.88 6.23
CA GLU A 65 7.74 4.98 5.50
C GLU A 65 7.45 6.36 6.10
N TYR A 66 6.22 6.55 6.58
CA TYR A 66 5.73 7.81 7.14
C TYR A 66 5.19 7.58 8.56
N PRO A 67 6.06 7.25 9.53
CA PRO A 67 5.64 6.97 10.89
C PRO A 67 4.98 8.22 11.48
N ASN A 68 3.85 8.02 12.16
CA ASN A 68 3.03 9.07 12.76
C ASN A 68 2.38 10.05 11.77
N ASP A 69 2.30 9.78 10.45
CA ASP A 69 1.42 10.58 9.58
C ASP A 69 -0.03 10.31 10.00
N PRO A 70 -0.74 11.32 10.55
CA PRO A 70 -2.07 11.10 11.12
C PRO A 70 -3.09 10.67 10.06
N ARG A 71 -2.86 10.97 8.78
CA ARG A 71 -3.74 10.53 7.70
C ARG A 71 -3.57 9.03 7.46
N VAL A 72 -2.34 8.53 7.47
CA VAL A 72 -2.05 7.10 7.30
C VAL A 72 -2.63 6.31 8.46
N LEU A 73 -2.37 6.76 9.69
CA LEU A 73 -2.89 6.12 10.90
C LEU A 73 -4.42 6.05 10.88
N LYS A 74 -5.08 7.16 10.54
CA LYS A 74 -6.55 7.20 10.44
C LYS A 74 -7.10 6.27 9.35
N MET A 75 -6.51 6.28 8.16
CA MET A 75 -6.95 5.38 7.08
C MET A 75 -6.73 3.91 7.45
N LEU A 76 -5.63 3.59 8.12
CA LEU A 76 -5.33 2.24 8.57
C LEU A 76 -6.30 1.79 9.68
N ALA A 77 -6.65 2.68 10.61
CA ALA A 77 -7.67 2.43 11.62
C ALA A 77 -9.04 2.11 11.00
N GLN A 78 -9.49 2.95 10.06
CA GLN A 78 -10.74 2.73 9.31
C GLN A 78 -10.72 1.40 8.55
N THR A 79 -9.59 1.06 7.93
CA THR A 79 -9.40 -0.20 7.21
C THR A 79 -9.53 -1.40 8.16
N TYR A 80 -8.91 -1.34 9.34
CA TYR A 80 -9.04 -2.40 10.34
C TYR A 80 -10.47 -2.55 10.85
N VAL A 81 -11.20 -1.45 11.11
CA VAL A 81 -12.63 -1.53 11.48
C VAL A 81 -13.45 -2.23 10.39
N ALA A 82 -13.21 -1.91 9.12
CA ALA A 82 -13.94 -2.54 8.02
C ALA A 82 -13.71 -4.06 7.97
N ILE A 83 -12.44 -4.49 8.07
CA ILE A 83 -12.10 -5.92 8.12
C ILE A 83 -12.73 -6.59 9.35
N GLY A 84 -12.62 -5.96 10.52
CA GLY A 84 -13.20 -6.50 11.76
C GLY A 84 -14.71 -6.70 11.64
N ARG A 85 -15.44 -5.77 11.00
CA ARG A 85 -16.88 -5.91 10.74
C ARG A 85 -17.20 -7.07 9.81
N GLU A 86 -16.38 -7.31 8.78
CA GLU A 86 -16.53 -8.47 7.89
C GLU A 86 -16.30 -9.80 8.64
N ARG A 87 -15.35 -9.84 9.57
CA ARG A 87 -15.09 -11.00 10.43
C ARG A 87 -16.23 -11.27 11.40
N ALA A 88 -16.73 -10.24 12.09
CA ALA A 88 -17.89 -10.36 12.97
C ALA A 88 -19.13 -10.84 12.19
N ALA A 89 -19.37 -10.30 10.99
CA ALA A 89 -20.47 -10.74 10.14
C ALA A 89 -20.33 -12.21 9.68
N SER A 90 -19.11 -12.73 9.65
CA SER A 90 -18.81 -14.13 9.35
C SER A 90 -18.87 -15.05 10.59
N GLY A 91 -19.11 -14.49 11.78
CA GLY A 91 -19.12 -15.19 13.07
C GLY A 91 -17.73 -15.48 13.64
N ASP A 92 -16.69 -14.81 13.14
CA ASP A 92 -15.33 -14.90 13.70
C ASP A 92 -15.05 -13.69 14.60
N ASP A 93 -15.68 -13.71 15.78
CA ASP A 93 -15.62 -12.59 16.73
C ASP A 93 -14.20 -12.39 17.28
N VAL A 94 -13.41 -13.46 17.37
CA VAL A 94 -12.00 -13.39 17.82
C VAL A 94 -11.17 -12.58 16.84
N GLU A 95 -11.29 -12.86 15.54
CA GLU A 95 -10.56 -12.10 14.52
C GLU A 95 -11.12 -10.67 14.40
N ALA A 96 -12.43 -10.47 14.61
CA ALA A 96 -13.05 -9.15 14.63
C ALA A 96 -12.49 -8.25 15.74
N ILE A 97 -12.50 -8.75 16.97
CA ILE A 97 -11.97 -8.06 18.16
C ILE A 97 -10.51 -7.68 17.94
N TYR A 98 -9.70 -8.63 17.42
CA TYR A 98 -8.30 -8.35 17.09
C TYR A 98 -8.17 -7.14 16.16
N PHE A 99 -8.98 -7.06 15.10
CA PHE A 99 -8.93 -5.92 14.18
C PHE A 99 -9.44 -4.61 14.81
N PHE A 100 -10.45 -4.65 15.66
CA PHE A 100 -10.92 -3.45 16.35
C PHE A 100 -9.87 -2.90 17.33
N GLU A 101 -9.18 -3.77 18.08
CA GLU A 101 -8.06 -3.36 18.94
C GLU A 101 -6.91 -2.76 18.14
N ARG A 102 -6.61 -3.35 16.98
CA ARG A 102 -5.62 -2.80 16.05
C ARG A 102 -6.03 -1.42 15.55
N ALA A 103 -7.31 -1.19 15.25
CA ALA A 103 -7.80 0.13 14.86
C ALA A 103 -7.58 1.17 15.97
N LEU A 104 -7.91 0.83 17.21
CA LEU A 104 -7.72 1.70 18.37
C LEU A 104 -6.26 1.99 18.70
N THR A 105 -5.35 1.08 18.32
CA THR A 105 -3.90 1.32 18.43
C THR A 105 -3.43 2.39 17.44
N LYS A 106 -4.13 2.59 16.32
CA LYS A 106 -3.78 3.57 15.29
C LYS A 106 -4.50 4.89 15.49
N ASP A 107 -5.77 4.85 15.88
CA ASP A 107 -6.60 6.01 16.19
C ASP A 107 -7.51 5.64 17.36
N ASP A 108 -7.10 6.02 18.57
CA ASP A 108 -7.81 5.73 19.82
C ASP A 108 -9.12 6.52 19.97
N GLN A 109 -9.31 7.57 19.16
CA GLN A 109 -10.51 8.39 19.10
C GLN A 109 -11.53 7.89 18.06
N LEU A 110 -11.24 6.78 17.37
CA LEU A 110 -12.14 6.23 16.38
C LEU A 110 -13.37 5.58 17.05
N GLY A 111 -14.42 6.37 17.25
CA GLY A 111 -15.65 5.93 17.91
C GLY A 111 -16.28 4.69 17.28
N ASP A 112 -16.18 4.55 15.95
CA ASP A 112 -16.69 3.38 15.22
C ASP A 112 -16.01 2.07 15.65
N ALA A 113 -14.74 2.11 16.06
CA ALA A 113 -14.00 0.95 16.54
C ALA A 113 -14.47 0.55 17.95
N TRP A 114 -14.68 1.52 18.84
CA TRP A 114 -15.23 1.26 20.18
C TRP A 114 -16.65 0.70 20.12
N LEU A 115 -17.49 1.23 19.22
CA LEU A 115 -18.83 0.72 19.00
C LEU A 115 -18.78 -0.73 18.50
N ALA A 116 -17.98 -1.00 17.47
CA ALA A 116 -17.88 -2.34 16.90
C ALA A 116 -17.30 -3.36 17.89
N LEU A 117 -16.37 -2.96 18.76
CA LEU A 117 -15.82 -3.80 19.81
C LEU A 117 -16.85 -4.17 20.88
N GLY A 118 -17.83 -3.30 21.16
CA GLY A 118 -18.91 -3.60 22.09
C GLY A 118 -20.03 -4.48 21.51
N GLU A 119 -20.07 -4.61 20.18
CA GLU A 119 -21.06 -5.41 19.44
C GLU A 119 -20.58 -6.84 19.13
N ALA A 120 -19.25 -7.06 19.14
CA ALA A 120 -18.60 -8.35 18.96
C ALA A 120 -18.50 -9.12 20.29
#